data_AF-A0A522PQF6-F1
#
_entry.id   AF-A0A522PQF6-F1
#
_cell.length_a   1.000
_cell.length_b   1.000
_cell.length_c   1.000
_cell.angle_alpha   90.00
_cell.angle_beta   90.00
_cell.angle_gamma   90.00
#
_symmetry.space_group_name_H-M   'P 1'
#
loop_
_entity.id
_entity.type
_entity.pdbx_description
1 polymer ?
#
loop_
_entity_poly.entity_id
_entity_poly.type
_entity_poly.pdbx_seq_one_letter_code
_entity_poly.pdbx_strand_id
1 'polypeptide(L)'
;MWIHEFRKLFDETAGSVFARVQNLESVEKDVARVFDAVQIGSSVLHAIESSGAWDYPNWWPRLSDSLDPPAPIPQDFPSSSAERRLIKDLYGRLRHIEVLSVVLRFVFPRQFGILSPPVTQLIALPPRLDHVEYYLDYLHILREFAEHYGGGLRVTDVEIALWTAARQTFQTFQTAHSALVEEMYDDRYFQNWRIENLIGDLGRHWRRDEHHRIMLAKALIKTDHAVAALIAARFYEWAVNEMAQRLNLPEPIPKPGQTKTGARVDKLKHSPRIKMWELSSEKIDAWWKTRNAVVHDDREPLTQHQAERFVSDMESLLKRIGS
;
A
#
# COMPACT_ATOMS: atom_id res chain seq x y z
N MET A 1 13.88 2.01 17.39
CA MET A 1 14.68 3.07 18.05
C MET A 1 14.81 4.26 17.11
N TRP A 2 14.99 4.01 15.81
CA TRP A 2 14.94 4.98 14.71
C TRP A 2 13.80 6.00 14.74
N ILE A 3 12.57 5.59 15.09
CA ILE A 3 11.40 6.49 15.04
C ILE A 3 11.51 7.66 16.03
N HIS A 4 12.06 7.42 17.22
CA HIS A 4 12.27 8.47 18.22
C HIS A 4 13.39 9.41 17.81
N GLU A 5 14.43 8.89 17.17
CA GLU A 5 15.55 9.71 16.68
C GLU A 5 15.10 10.59 15.51
N PHE A 6 14.36 10.07 14.53
CA PHE A 6 13.80 10.94 13.49
C PHE A 6 12.81 11.97 14.04
N ARG A 7 12.04 11.65 15.09
CA ARG A 7 11.20 12.65 15.76
C ARG A 7 12.01 13.81 16.32
N LYS A 8 13.20 13.55 16.88
CA LYS A 8 14.13 14.58 17.40
C LYS A 8 14.77 15.40 16.28
N LEU A 9 15.04 14.78 15.13
CA LEU A 9 15.63 15.43 13.95
C LEU A 9 14.65 16.32 13.17
N PHE A 10 13.40 16.42 13.60
CA PHE A 10 12.37 17.18 12.88
C PHE A 10 12.75 18.64 12.72
N ASP A 11 13.16 19.33 13.79
CA ASP A 11 13.43 20.78 13.74
C ASP A 11 14.59 21.11 12.78
N GLU A 12 15.62 20.29 12.77
CA GLU A 12 16.75 20.39 11.84
C GLU A 12 16.29 20.16 10.39
N THR A 13 15.56 19.07 10.16
CA THR A 13 15.10 18.69 8.83
C THR A 13 14.10 19.72 8.28
N ALA A 14 13.14 20.15 9.10
CA ALA A 14 12.17 21.19 8.77
C ALA A 14 12.86 22.52 8.51
N GLY A 15 13.87 22.89 9.33
CA GLY A 15 14.68 24.09 9.14
C GLY A 15 15.32 24.15 7.75
N SER A 16 15.86 23.03 7.26
CA SER A 16 16.44 22.95 5.92
C SER A 16 15.40 23.07 4.79
N VAL A 17 14.19 22.54 5.00
CA VAL A 17 13.15 22.47 3.96
C VAL A 17 12.39 23.80 3.85
N PHE A 18 12.06 24.41 4.98
CA PHE A 18 11.23 25.61 5.04
C PHE A 18 12.04 26.90 5.20
N ALA A 19 13.37 26.80 5.31
CA ALA A 19 14.26 27.92 5.63
C ALA A 19 13.88 28.66 6.95
N ARG A 20 13.17 27.97 7.84
CA ARG A 20 12.72 28.46 9.15
C ARG A 20 12.38 27.31 10.08
N VAL A 21 12.49 27.56 11.38
CA VAL A 21 12.08 26.61 12.42
C VAL A 21 10.56 26.51 12.47
N GLN A 22 10.04 25.28 12.57
CA GLN A 22 8.60 24.97 12.68
C GLN A 22 8.29 24.59 14.13
N ASN A 23 7.66 25.48 14.91
CA ASN A 23 7.24 25.21 16.28
C ASN A 23 5.77 24.78 16.32
N LEU A 24 5.52 23.54 15.92
CA LEU A 24 4.16 22.98 15.85
C LEU A 24 3.50 22.88 17.24
N GLU A 25 4.27 22.72 18.32
CA GLU A 25 3.75 22.71 19.69
C GLU A 25 3.16 24.06 20.11
N SER A 26 3.72 25.17 19.63
CA SER A 26 3.14 26.49 19.88
C SER A 26 1.76 26.63 19.22
N VAL A 27 1.61 26.12 17.99
CA VAL A 27 0.32 26.11 17.29
C VAL A 27 -0.69 25.24 18.05
N GLU A 28 -0.28 24.05 18.52
CA GLU A 28 -1.14 23.19 19.35
C GLU A 28 -1.61 23.90 20.62
N LYS A 29 -0.74 24.67 21.28
CA LYS A 29 -1.10 25.47 22.46
C LYS A 29 -2.09 26.58 22.13
N ASP A 30 -1.92 27.26 21.00
CA ASP A 30 -2.82 28.33 20.57
C ASP A 30 -4.20 27.77 20.20
N VAL A 31 -4.24 26.64 19.49
CA VAL A 31 -5.49 25.91 19.19
C VAL A 31 -6.18 25.46 20.47
N ALA A 32 -5.45 24.87 21.42
CA ALA A 32 -6.02 24.41 22.69
C ALA A 32 -6.67 25.54 23.52
N ARG A 33 -6.24 26.80 23.36
CA ARG A 33 -6.85 27.96 24.05
C ARG A 33 -8.20 28.36 23.48
N VAL A 34 -8.43 28.11 22.19
CA VAL A 34 -9.63 28.55 21.45
C VAL A 34 -10.56 27.41 21.08
N PHE A 35 -10.14 26.16 21.31
CA PHE A 35 -10.88 24.98 20.93
C PHE A 35 -12.11 24.76 21.83
N ASP A 36 -13.27 24.69 21.19
CA ASP A 36 -14.53 24.29 21.79
C ASP A 36 -14.69 22.77 21.62
N ALA A 37 -14.73 22.02 22.72
CA ALA A 37 -14.80 20.55 22.71
C ALA A 37 -16.08 20.00 22.02
N VAL A 38 -17.03 20.86 21.65
CA VAL A 38 -18.27 20.49 20.96
C VAL A 38 -18.21 20.76 19.45
N GLN A 39 -17.34 21.65 18.97
CA GLN A 39 -17.29 22.04 17.54
C GLN A 39 -15.94 22.63 17.10
N ILE A 40 -15.64 22.48 15.81
CA ILE A 40 -14.51 23.13 15.14
C ILE A 40 -15.04 24.36 14.39
N GLY A 41 -14.72 25.55 14.91
CA GLY A 41 -15.15 26.83 14.34
C GLY A 41 -13.99 27.68 13.81
N SER A 42 -14.33 28.87 13.28
CA SER A 42 -13.36 29.79 12.65
C SER A 42 -12.23 30.24 13.57
N SER A 43 -12.44 30.30 14.89
CA SER A 43 -11.37 30.64 15.86
C SER A 43 -10.22 29.63 15.83
N VAL A 44 -10.54 28.33 15.78
CA VAL A 44 -9.57 27.24 15.66
C VAL A 44 -8.83 27.33 14.33
N LEU A 45 -9.57 27.53 13.24
CA LEU A 45 -9.00 27.66 11.90
C LEU A 45 -8.04 28.84 11.81
N HIS A 46 -8.43 29.98 12.37
CA HIS A 46 -7.61 31.18 12.40
C HIS A 46 -6.33 30.99 13.24
N ALA A 47 -6.43 30.29 14.38
CA ALA A 47 -5.27 29.96 15.21
C ALA A 47 -4.24 29.07 14.47
N ILE A 48 -4.72 28.14 13.63
CA ILE A 48 -3.86 27.31 12.79
C ILE A 48 -3.22 28.14 11.68
N GLU A 49 -4.03 28.85 10.89
CA GLU A 49 -3.60 29.57 9.69
C GLU A 49 -2.67 30.74 10.00
N SER A 50 -2.97 31.50 11.06
CA SER A 50 -2.31 32.78 11.34
C SER A 50 -1.13 32.65 12.30
N SER A 51 -0.81 31.43 12.76
CA SER A 51 0.27 31.23 13.70
C SER A 51 1.62 31.49 13.03
N GLY A 52 2.35 32.47 13.56
CA GLY A 52 3.75 32.73 13.18
C GLY A 52 4.72 31.62 13.59
N ALA A 53 4.26 30.55 14.24
CA ALA A 53 5.10 29.44 14.68
C ALA A 53 5.40 28.43 13.57
N TRP A 54 4.67 28.48 12.45
CA TRP A 54 4.83 27.54 11.34
C TRP A 54 4.42 28.18 10.01
N ASP A 55 4.59 27.46 8.89
CA ASP A 55 4.53 28.05 7.56
C ASP A 55 3.23 27.79 6.78
N TYR A 56 2.08 27.70 7.46
CA TYR A 56 0.81 27.34 6.81
C TYR A 56 0.50 28.09 5.50
N PRO A 57 0.57 29.44 5.44
CA PRO A 57 0.08 30.20 4.29
C PRO A 57 0.84 29.95 2.99
N ASN A 58 2.07 29.42 3.06
CA ASN A 58 2.87 29.13 1.87
C ASN A 58 2.54 27.79 1.23
N TRP A 59 1.80 26.91 1.92
CA TRP A 59 1.61 25.51 1.53
C TRP A 59 0.14 25.10 1.39
N TRP A 60 -0.77 25.77 2.08
CA TRP A 60 -2.19 25.41 2.08
C TRP A 60 -3.10 26.62 1.85
N PRO A 61 -4.32 26.40 1.32
CA PRO A 61 -5.30 27.44 1.16
C PRO A 61 -5.79 27.99 2.51
N ARG A 62 -6.23 29.24 2.50
CA ARG A 62 -6.84 29.95 3.63
C ARG A 62 -7.98 29.15 4.26
N LEU A 63 -7.97 28.99 5.60
CA LEU A 63 -8.95 28.23 6.36
C LEU A 63 -10.07 29.09 6.92
N SER A 64 -9.78 30.34 7.31
CA SER A 64 -10.66 31.15 8.17
C SER A 64 -12.10 31.30 7.63
N ASP A 65 -12.26 31.14 6.32
CA ASP A 65 -13.52 31.37 5.60
C ASP A 65 -14.21 30.05 5.20
N SER A 66 -13.67 28.89 5.62
CA SER A 66 -14.10 27.57 5.12
C SER A 66 -15.13 26.83 5.98
N LEU A 67 -15.36 27.23 7.24
CA LEU A 67 -16.32 26.60 8.15
C LEU A 67 -17.32 27.62 8.71
N ASP A 68 -18.34 27.94 7.93
CA ASP A 68 -19.54 28.64 8.39
C ASP A 68 -20.79 27.89 7.90
N PRO A 69 -21.60 27.28 8.81
CA PRO A 69 -21.45 27.25 10.27
C PRO A 69 -20.28 26.35 10.74
N PRO A 70 -19.89 26.42 12.04
CA PRO A 70 -18.91 25.49 12.63
C PRO A 70 -19.25 24.02 12.40
N ALA A 71 -18.22 23.16 12.39
CA ALA A 71 -18.38 21.72 12.24
C ALA A 71 -18.57 21.04 13.60
N PRO A 72 -19.71 20.39 13.87
CA PRO A 72 -19.96 19.75 15.17
C PRO A 72 -19.09 18.51 15.35
N ILE A 73 -18.59 18.30 16.56
CA ILE A 73 -17.90 17.08 16.97
C ILE A 73 -18.96 16.06 17.41
N PRO A 74 -18.97 14.83 16.86
CA PRO A 74 -19.93 13.81 17.29
C PRO A 74 -19.79 13.50 18.78
N GLN A 75 -20.92 13.35 19.48
CA GLN A 75 -20.95 13.13 20.94
C GLN A 75 -20.24 11.85 21.39
N ASP A 76 -20.20 10.84 20.52
CA ASP A 76 -19.55 9.55 20.75
C ASP A 76 -18.08 9.51 20.30
N PHE A 77 -17.48 10.66 19.98
CA PHE A 77 -16.05 10.75 19.67
C PHE A 77 -15.20 10.38 20.91
N PRO A 78 -14.13 9.56 20.79
CA PRO A 78 -13.43 9.14 19.58
C PRO A 78 -13.78 7.72 19.07
N SER A 79 -15.06 7.32 19.03
CA SER A 79 -15.43 6.05 18.39
C SER A 79 -15.03 6.04 16.91
N SER A 80 -14.69 4.88 16.34
CA SER A 80 -14.34 4.76 14.91
C SER A 80 -15.47 5.27 14.00
N SER A 81 -16.72 5.13 14.44
CA SER A 81 -17.88 5.64 13.71
C SER A 81 -17.98 7.17 13.78
N ALA A 82 -17.71 7.77 14.94
CA ALA A 82 -17.66 9.21 15.15
C ALA A 82 -16.53 9.84 14.33
N GLU A 83 -15.34 9.26 14.39
CA GLU A 83 -14.18 9.70 13.62
C GLU A 83 -14.48 9.74 12.12
N ARG A 84 -15.03 8.66 11.56
CA ARG A 84 -15.41 8.62 10.15
C ARG A 84 -16.45 9.68 9.79
N ARG A 85 -17.45 9.91 10.66
CA ARG A 85 -18.45 10.98 10.46
C ARG A 85 -17.81 12.37 10.48
N LEU A 86 -16.91 12.62 11.42
CA LEU A 86 -16.20 13.89 11.55
C LEU A 86 -15.34 14.18 10.32
N ILE A 87 -14.52 13.20 9.89
CA ILE A 87 -13.69 13.33 8.68
C ILE A 87 -14.58 13.59 7.45
N LYS A 88 -15.69 12.85 7.32
CA LYS A 88 -16.61 13.00 6.18
C LYS A 88 -17.28 14.37 6.16
N ASP A 89 -17.71 14.90 7.30
CA ASP A 89 -18.30 16.25 7.40
C ASP A 89 -17.27 17.33 7.05
N LEU A 90 -16.09 17.28 7.66
CA LEU A 90 -15.01 18.23 7.38
C LEU A 90 -14.56 18.16 5.92
N TYR A 91 -14.47 16.96 5.33
CA TYR A 91 -14.13 16.80 3.91
C TYR A 91 -15.22 17.39 3.00
N GLY A 92 -16.49 17.21 3.36
CA GLY A 92 -17.61 17.81 2.64
C GLY A 92 -17.61 19.35 2.64
N ARG A 93 -17.02 19.97 3.67
CA ARG A 93 -16.92 21.43 3.82
C ARG A 93 -15.63 22.00 3.24
N LEU A 94 -14.48 21.43 3.60
CA LEU A 94 -13.15 21.90 3.19
C LEU A 94 -12.75 21.46 1.79
N ARG A 95 -13.33 20.37 1.26
CA ARG A 95 -13.07 19.79 -0.08
C ARG A 95 -11.62 19.38 -0.37
N HIS A 96 -10.74 19.44 0.63
CA HIS A 96 -9.32 19.08 0.53
C HIS A 96 -8.94 18.18 1.72
N ILE A 97 -8.59 16.92 1.44
CA ILE A 97 -8.28 15.91 2.48
C ILE A 97 -6.96 16.23 3.21
N GLU A 98 -6.00 16.84 2.51
CA GLU A 98 -4.74 17.30 3.09
C GLU A 98 -4.98 18.46 4.06
N VAL A 99 -5.83 19.41 3.68
CA VAL A 99 -6.17 20.58 4.50
C VAL A 99 -6.93 20.16 5.77
N LEU A 100 -7.89 19.24 5.65
CA LEU A 100 -8.59 18.75 6.86
C LEU A 100 -7.67 17.94 7.77
N SER A 101 -6.68 17.22 7.21
CA SER A 101 -5.72 16.46 8.02
C SER A 101 -4.87 17.40 8.89
N VAL A 102 -4.52 18.58 8.37
CA VAL A 102 -3.88 19.65 9.14
C VAL A 102 -4.78 20.11 10.29
N VAL A 103 -6.05 20.42 10.02
CA VAL A 103 -6.99 20.85 11.07
C VAL A 103 -7.08 19.81 12.18
N LEU A 104 -7.33 18.55 11.81
CA LEU A 104 -7.50 17.47 12.77
C LEU A 104 -6.22 17.16 13.56
N ARG A 105 -5.04 17.29 12.93
CA ARG A 105 -3.73 17.13 13.60
C ARG A 105 -3.57 18.09 14.78
N PHE A 106 -3.96 19.35 14.63
CA PHE A 106 -3.83 20.33 15.72
C PHE A 106 -4.94 20.24 16.76
N VAL A 107 -6.16 19.86 16.35
CA VAL A 107 -7.29 19.73 17.27
C VAL A 107 -7.19 18.45 18.11
N PHE A 108 -6.78 17.34 17.51
CA PHE A 108 -6.77 16.01 18.10
C PHE A 108 -5.43 15.29 17.83
N PRO A 109 -4.30 15.81 18.35
CA PRO A 109 -2.96 15.32 17.99
C PRO A 109 -2.70 13.87 18.41
N ARG A 110 -3.46 13.34 19.36
CA ARG A 110 -3.35 11.92 19.76
C ARG A 110 -3.95 10.97 18.72
N GLN A 111 -4.89 11.43 17.91
CA GLN A 111 -5.67 10.59 17.00
C GLN A 111 -5.33 10.85 15.53
N PHE A 112 -4.85 12.03 15.16
CA PHE A 112 -4.67 12.45 13.77
C PHE A 112 -3.26 12.95 13.47
N GLY A 113 -2.82 12.76 12.23
CA GLY A 113 -1.57 13.26 11.68
C GLY A 113 -1.81 13.89 10.31
N ILE A 114 -0.87 14.72 9.84
CA ILE A 114 -0.99 15.35 8.52
C ILE A 114 -0.83 14.27 7.45
N LEU A 115 -1.77 14.19 6.52
CA LEU A 115 -1.65 13.36 5.33
C LEU A 115 -0.65 14.03 4.38
N SER A 116 0.55 13.47 4.24
CA SER A 116 1.61 14.06 3.43
C SER A 116 2.18 13.05 2.41
N PRO A 117 2.39 13.47 1.14
CA PRO A 117 2.96 12.60 0.12
C PRO A 117 4.30 11.93 0.49
N PRO A 118 5.26 12.59 1.17
CA PRO A 118 6.49 11.93 1.59
C PRO A 118 6.24 10.73 2.50
N VAL A 119 5.30 10.85 3.46
CA VAL A 119 4.99 9.76 4.39
C VAL A 119 4.26 8.63 3.66
N THR A 120 3.26 8.96 2.84
CA THR A 120 2.50 7.93 2.11
C THR A 120 3.39 7.14 1.14
N GLN A 121 4.36 7.80 0.51
CA GLN A 121 5.37 7.12 -0.32
C GLN A 121 6.31 6.24 0.52
N LEU A 122 6.78 6.73 1.68
CA LEU A 122 7.68 5.98 2.55
C LEU A 122 7.03 4.68 3.06
N ILE A 123 5.78 4.73 3.51
CA ILE A 123 5.02 3.55 3.98
C ILE A 123 4.36 2.76 2.84
N ALA A 124 4.54 3.23 1.60
CA ALA A 124 3.95 2.68 0.38
C ALA A 124 2.41 2.53 0.42
N LEU A 125 1.71 3.49 1.02
CA LEU A 125 0.26 3.45 1.19
C LEU A 125 -0.46 3.38 -0.17
N PRO A 126 -1.28 2.34 -0.42
CA PRO A 126 -1.97 2.17 -1.70
C PRO A 126 -3.01 3.27 -1.94
N PRO A 127 -3.11 3.82 -3.17
CA PRO A 127 -4.09 4.84 -3.48
C PRO A 127 -5.53 4.29 -3.34
N ARG A 128 -6.45 5.16 -2.90
CA ARG A 128 -7.90 4.85 -2.86
C ARG A 128 -8.68 5.90 -3.66
N LEU A 129 -9.81 5.49 -4.22
CA LEU A 129 -10.76 6.40 -4.87
C LEU A 129 -11.52 7.25 -3.85
N ASP A 130 -11.78 6.71 -2.66
CA ASP A 130 -12.40 7.45 -1.57
C ASP A 130 -11.32 8.06 -0.68
N HIS A 131 -11.23 9.39 -0.68
CA HIS A 131 -10.25 10.14 0.09
C HIS A 131 -10.44 10.00 1.61
N VAL A 132 -11.67 9.78 2.09
CA VAL A 132 -11.95 9.55 3.51
C VAL A 132 -11.38 8.20 3.92
N GLU A 133 -11.60 7.16 3.11
CA GLU A 133 -11.02 5.84 3.37
C GLU A 133 -9.49 5.84 3.24
N TYR A 134 -8.94 6.57 2.27
CA TYR A 134 -7.50 6.75 2.15
C TYR A 134 -6.88 7.32 3.43
N TYR A 135 -7.51 8.35 3.99
CA TYR A 135 -7.03 8.98 5.21
C TYR A 135 -7.25 8.10 6.45
N LEU A 136 -8.34 7.34 6.54
CA LEU A 136 -8.54 6.38 7.63
C LEU A 136 -7.51 5.24 7.59
N ASP A 137 -7.19 4.70 6.41
CA ASP A 137 -6.13 3.70 6.22
C ASP A 137 -4.77 4.28 6.67
N TYR A 138 -4.48 5.53 6.31
CA TYR A 138 -3.29 6.25 6.75
C TYR A 138 -3.21 6.37 8.28
N LEU A 139 -4.28 6.84 8.92
CA LEU A 139 -4.33 7.00 10.38
C LEU A 139 -4.21 5.67 11.12
N HIS A 140 -4.78 4.60 10.57
CA HIS A 140 -4.62 3.26 11.14
C HIS A 140 -3.14 2.87 11.22
N ILE A 141 -2.38 3.03 10.13
CA ILE A 141 -0.95 2.71 10.12
C ILE A 141 -0.18 3.56 11.15
N LEU A 142 -0.47 4.86 11.24
CA LEU A 142 0.20 5.72 12.23
C LEU A 142 -0.08 5.29 13.67
N ARG A 143 -1.30 4.82 13.97
CA ARG A 143 -1.68 4.32 15.30
C ARG A 143 -0.98 3.02 15.62
N GLU A 144 -0.92 2.10 14.66
CA GLU A 144 -0.20 0.83 14.77
C GLU A 144 1.29 1.08 15.06
N PHE A 145 1.90 2.08 14.42
CA PHE A 145 3.28 2.48 14.71
C PHE A 145 3.40 3.11 16.10
N ALA A 146 2.47 3.99 16.50
CA ALA A 146 2.48 4.61 17.82
C ALA A 146 2.40 3.57 18.94
N GLU A 147 1.56 2.56 18.75
CA GLU A 147 1.42 1.43 19.68
C GLU A 147 2.67 0.55 19.69
N HIS A 148 3.15 0.14 18.52
CA HIS A 148 4.29 -0.77 18.39
C HIS A 148 5.59 -0.20 18.95
N TYR A 149 5.92 1.05 18.59
CA TYR A 149 7.16 1.68 19.04
C TYR A 149 7.05 2.26 20.46
N GLY A 150 5.83 2.36 21.00
CA GLY A 150 5.58 2.68 22.40
C GLY A 150 6.04 4.07 22.82
N GLY A 151 6.41 4.22 24.09
CA GLY A 151 6.93 5.49 24.63
C GLY A 151 5.91 6.62 24.76
N GLY A 152 4.61 6.31 24.67
CA GLY A 152 3.55 7.32 24.75
C GLY A 152 3.45 8.23 23.54
N LEU A 153 4.00 7.81 22.39
CA LEU A 153 3.92 8.53 21.12
C LEU A 153 2.46 8.83 20.75
N ARG A 154 2.22 10.06 20.32
CA ARG A 154 0.96 10.44 19.67
C ARG A 154 1.04 10.10 18.19
N VAL A 155 -0.12 10.03 17.52
CA VAL A 155 -0.18 9.90 16.07
C VAL A 155 0.63 11.00 15.36
N THR A 156 0.62 12.24 15.88
CA THR A 156 1.45 13.32 15.35
C THR A 156 2.95 13.10 15.52
N ASP A 157 3.39 12.46 16.61
CA ASP A 157 4.82 12.21 16.82
C ASP A 157 5.34 11.15 15.85
N VAL A 158 4.52 10.14 15.55
CA VAL A 158 4.80 9.15 14.49
C VAL A 158 4.83 9.80 13.12
N GLU A 159 3.82 10.62 12.80
CA GLU A 159 3.75 11.32 11.51
C GLU A 159 4.98 12.20 11.27
N ILE A 160 5.39 12.98 12.28
CA ILE A 160 6.60 13.81 12.22
C ILE A 160 7.85 12.95 12.01
N ALA A 161 7.98 11.83 12.73
CA ALA A 161 9.12 10.93 12.59
C ALA A 161 9.21 10.35 11.17
N LEU A 162 8.09 9.87 10.63
CA LEU A 162 8.03 9.32 9.28
C LEU A 162 8.27 10.39 8.22
N TRP A 163 7.75 11.60 8.40
CA TRP A 163 8.01 12.70 7.47
C TRP A 163 9.51 13.01 7.44
N THR A 164 10.13 13.07 8.62
CA THR A 164 11.57 13.30 8.75
C THR A 164 12.37 12.17 8.08
N ALA A 165 12.01 10.91 8.35
CA ALA A 165 12.61 9.74 7.71
C ALA A 165 12.48 9.77 6.19
N ALA A 166 11.32 10.16 5.66
CA ALA A 166 11.07 10.27 4.23
C ALA A 166 11.98 11.32 3.59
N ARG A 167 12.17 12.47 4.26
CA ARG A 167 13.12 13.50 3.80
C ARG A 167 14.55 12.99 3.79
N GLN A 168 14.97 12.26 4.81
CA GLN A 168 16.32 11.68 4.86
C GLN A 168 16.52 10.54 3.85
N THR A 169 15.44 9.87 3.43
CA THR A 169 15.48 8.77 2.45
C THR A 169 15.52 9.29 1.00
N PHE A 170 14.77 10.33 0.69
CA PHE A 170 14.59 10.80 -0.70
C PHE A 170 15.54 11.92 -1.12
N GLN A 171 16.48 12.32 -0.25
CA GLN A 171 17.54 13.25 -0.60
C GLN A 171 18.58 12.56 -1.52
N THR A 172 18.99 13.26 -2.58
CA THR A 172 19.84 12.72 -3.66
C THR A 172 21.31 12.60 -3.25
N PHE A 173 21.69 13.08 -2.06
CA PHE A 173 23.04 13.03 -1.52
C PHE A 173 23.07 12.20 -0.24
N GLN A 174 24.20 11.54 0.01
CA GLN A 174 24.45 10.72 1.20
C GLN A 174 24.11 11.54 2.45
N THR A 175 23.01 11.19 3.12
CA THR A 175 22.53 11.97 4.26
C THR A 175 23.42 11.69 5.48
N ALA A 176 23.60 12.72 6.32
CA ALA A 176 24.33 12.60 7.58
C ALA A 176 23.75 11.51 8.50
N HIS A 177 22.52 11.06 8.22
CA HIS A 177 21.77 10.07 8.98
C HIS A 177 21.57 8.74 8.22
N SER A 178 22.45 8.40 7.27
CA SER A 178 22.39 7.14 6.50
C SER A 178 22.26 5.89 7.39
N ALA A 179 23.02 5.79 8.48
CA ALA A 179 22.92 4.68 9.43
C ALA A 179 21.52 4.55 10.09
N LEU A 180 20.84 5.68 10.33
CA LEU A 180 19.49 5.70 10.89
C LEU A 180 18.44 5.27 9.86
N VAL A 181 18.66 5.65 8.61
CA VAL A 181 17.84 5.19 7.47
C VAL A 181 18.02 3.67 7.30
N GLU A 182 19.24 3.16 7.36
CA GLU A 182 19.52 1.71 7.34
C GLU A 182 18.83 1.00 8.50
N GLU A 183 18.91 1.50 9.74
CA GLU A 183 18.19 0.93 10.89
C GLU A 183 16.68 0.85 10.64
N MET A 184 16.07 1.91 10.09
CA MET A 184 14.65 1.89 9.71
C MET A 184 14.37 0.83 8.64
N TYR A 185 15.24 0.68 7.63
CA TYR A 185 15.04 -0.32 6.58
C TYR A 185 15.26 -1.76 7.07
N ASP A 186 16.08 -1.96 8.10
CA ASP A 186 16.28 -3.26 8.75
C ASP A 186 15.19 -3.61 9.77
N ASP A 187 14.34 -2.65 10.15
CA ASP A 187 13.22 -2.86 11.04
C ASP A 187 12.14 -3.74 10.38
N ARG A 188 11.97 -4.96 10.91
CA ARG A 188 11.03 -5.95 10.37
C ARG A 188 9.58 -5.51 10.44
N TYR A 189 9.18 -4.76 11.47
CA TYR A 189 7.80 -4.33 11.63
C TYR A 189 7.46 -3.26 10.59
N PHE A 190 8.36 -2.29 10.39
CA PHE A 190 8.25 -1.30 9.33
C PHE A 190 8.25 -1.94 7.93
N GLN A 191 9.17 -2.87 7.67
CA GLN A 191 9.21 -3.60 6.39
C GLN A 191 7.94 -4.39 6.14
N ASN A 192 7.41 -5.07 7.15
CA ASN A 192 6.18 -5.84 7.00
C ASN A 192 5.02 -4.95 6.55
N TRP A 193 4.81 -3.81 7.21
CA TRP A 193 3.78 -2.84 6.82
C TRP A 193 3.97 -2.31 5.40
N ARG A 194 5.20 -1.96 5.00
CA ARG A 194 5.48 -1.51 3.63
C ARG A 194 5.18 -2.59 2.60
N ILE A 195 5.62 -3.82 2.87
CA ILE A 195 5.37 -4.95 1.98
C ILE A 195 3.87 -5.22 1.89
N GLU A 196 3.15 -5.29 3.02
CA GLU A 196 1.70 -5.48 3.06
C GLU A 196 0.95 -4.40 2.29
N ASN A 197 1.37 -3.15 2.37
CA ASN A 197 0.77 -2.05 1.60
C ASN A 197 1.04 -2.18 0.10
N LEU A 198 2.29 -2.49 -0.29
CA LEU A 198 2.67 -2.72 -1.69
C LEU A 198 1.92 -3.90 -2.30
N ILE A 199 1.87 -5.03 -1.59
CA ILE A 199 1.25 -6.25 -2.10
C ILE A 199 -0.26 -6.29 -1.87
N GLY A 200 -0.81 -5.52 -0.92
CA GLY A 200 -2.22 -5.57 -0.57
C GLY A 200 -3.11 -5.11 -1.71
N ASP A 201 -2.67 -4.11 -2.48
CA ASP A 201 -3.38 -3.64 -3.67
C ASP A 201 -3.23 -4.58 -4.85
N LEU A 202 -2.00 -5.04 -5.12
CA LEU A 202 -1.74 -6.13 -6.08
C LEU A 202 -2.64 -7.33 -5.75
N GLY A 203 -2.72 -7.62 -4.44
CA GLY A 203 -3.57 -8.50 -3.64
C GLY A 203 -5.04 -8.58 -4.06
N ARG A 204 -5.64 -7.42 -4.26
CA ARG A 204 -7.06 -7.29 -4.61
C ARG A 204 -7.32 -7.54 -6.09
N HIS A 205 -6.37 -7.17 -6.95
CA HIS A 205 -6.53 -7.27 -8.41
C HIS A 205 -6.13 -8.65 -8.96
N TRP A 206 -4.99 -9.20 -8.53
CA TRP A 206 -4.50 -10.52 -8.98
C TRP A 206 -5.39 -11.69 -8.52
N ARG A 207 -6.18 -11.59 -7.43
CA ARG A 207 -7.14 -12.63 -7.05
C ARG A 207 -8.38 -12.64 -7.94
N ARG A 208 -8.69 -11.51 -8.56
CA ARG A 208 -9.91 -11.29 -9.34
C ARG A 208 -9.73 -11.59 -10.82
N ASP A 209 -8.52 -11.42 -11.34
CA ASP A 209 -8.26 -11.51 -12.77
C ASP A 209 -6.88 -12.11 -13.07
N GLU A 210 -6.88 -13.08 -13.98
CA GLU A 210 -5.71 -13.82 -14.43
C GLU A 210 -4.74 -12.92 -15.22
N HIS A 211 -5.23 -11.85 -15.87
CA HIS A 211 -4.36 -10.85 -16.51
C HIS A 211 -3.44 -10.16 -15.51
N HIS A 212 -3.98 -9.79 -14.34
CA HIS A 212 -3.20 -9.19 -13.27
C HIS A 212 -2.19 -10.17 -12.65
N ARG A 213 -2.50 -11.47 -12.58
CA ARG A 213 -1.53 -12.49 -12.13
C ARG A 213 -0.33 -12.60 -13.05
N ILE A 214 -0.55 -12.61 -14.36
CA ILE A 214 0.54 -12.67 -15.34
C ILE A 214 1.36 -11.38 -15.35
N MET A 215 0.72 -10.21 -15.22
CA MET A 215 1.45 -8.94 -15.06
C MET A 215 2.37 -8.96 -13.83
N LEU A 216 1.90 -9.49 -12.70
CA LEU A 216 2.72 -9.62 -11.49
C LEU A 216 3.91 -10.57 -11.70
N ALA A 217 3.68 -11.74 -12.32
CA ALA A 217 4.76 -12.66 -12.64
C ALA A 217 5.84 -12.00 -13.53
N LYS A 218 5.42 -11.20 -14.52
CA LYS A 218 6.35 -10.42 -15.36
C LYS A 218 7.13 -9.37 -14.57
N ALA A 219 6.49 -8.68 -13.63
CA ALA A 219 7.16 -7.67 -12.83
C ALA A 219 8.23 -8.27 -11.91
N LEU A 220 7.99 -9.49 -11.40
CA LEU A 220 8.90 -10.17 -10.47
C LEU A 220 10.06 -10.88 -11.15
N ILE A 221 10.02 -11.09 -12.47
CA ILE A 221 10.98 -11.98 -13.16
C ILE A 221 12.47 -11.59 -12.96
N LYS A 222 12.75 -10.30 -12.84
CA LYS A 222 14.11 -9.76 -12.63
C LYS A 222 14.54 -9.76 -11.17
N THR A 223 13.59 -9.75 -10.25
CA THR A 223 13.85 -9.64 -8.81
C THR A 223 13.86 -11.00 -8.15
N ASP A 224 12.86 -11.83 -8.46
CA ASP A 224 12.71 -13.20 -7.99
C ASP A 224 12.00 -14.05 -9.06
N HIS A 225 12.81 -14.72 -9.88
CA HIS A 225 12.32 -15.54 -10.98
C HIS A 225 11.61 -16.82 -10.52
N ALA A 226 11.91 -17.32 -9.31
CA ALA A 226 11.26 -18.50 -8.75
C ALA A 226 9.81 -18.16 -8.35
N VAL A 227 9.61 -17.05 -7.64
CA VAL A 227 8.27 -16.56 -7.29
C VAL A 227 7.48 -16.19 -8.55
N ALA A 228 8.10 -15.53 -9.53
CA ALA A 228 7.48 -15.25 -10.82
C ALA A 228 6.95 -16.52 -11.51
N ALA A 229 7.78 -17.58 -11.57
CA ALA A 229 7.39 -18.86 -12.14
C ALA A 229 6.29 -19.54 -11.34
N LEU A 230 6.27 -19.41 -10.00
CA LEU A 230 5.24 -19.99 -9.14
C LEU A 230 3.87 -19.34 -9.38
N ILE A 231 3.84 -18.02 -9.59
CA ILE A 231 2.62 -17.29 -9.95
C ILE A 231 2.12 -17.74 -11.33
N ALA A 232 3.01 -17.86 -12.31
CA ALA A 232 2.67 -18.37 -13.64
C ALA A 232 2.18 -19.83 -13.61
N ALA A 233 2.73 -20.67 -12.73
CA ALA A 233 2.28 -22.04 -12.51
C ALA A 233 0.83 -22.11 -11.99
N ARG A 234 0.44 -21.19 -11.10
CA ARG A 234 -0.96 -21.08 -10.64
C ARG A 234 -1.91 -20.68 -11.75
N PHE A 235 -1.50 -19.73 -12.60
CA PHE A 235 -2.25 -19.40 -13.80
C PHE A 235 -2.39 -20.61 -14.74
N TYR A 236 -1.31 -21.38 -14.96
CA TYR A 236 -1.35 -22.57 -15.80
C TYR A 236 -2.40 -23.60 -15.30
N GLU A 237 -2.47 -23.85 -13.99
CA GLU A 237 -3.48 -24.75 -13.41
C GLU A 237 -4.91 -24.26 -13.68
N TRP A 238 -5.15 -22.95 -13.55
CA TRP A 238 -6.43 -22.35 -13.91
C TRP A 238 -6.71 -22.53 -15.41
N ALA A 239 -5.74 -22.22 -16.27
CA ALA A 239 -5.86 -22.30 -17.71
C ALA A 239 -6.20 -23.73 -18.16
N VAL A 240 -5.55 -24.75 -17.58
CA VAL A 240 -5.88 -26.17 -17.80
C VAL A 240 -7.35 -26.47 -17.47
N ASN A 241 -7.89 -25.92 -16.39
CA ASN A 241 -9.28 -26.14 -16.01
C ASN A 241 -10.24 -25.45 -16.98
N GLU A 242 -9.99 -24.17 -17.26
CA GLU A 242 -10.78 -23.37 -18.19
C GLU A 242 -10.79 -24.01 -19.59
N MET A 243 -9.62 -24.45 -20.04
CA MET A 243 -9.44 -25.13 -21.31
C MET A 243 -10.25 -26.43 -21.40
N ALA A 244 -10.20 -27.25 -20.35
CA ALA A 244 -10.96 -28.50 -20.31
C ALA A 244 -12.47 -28.27 -20.30
N GLN A 245 -12.94 -27.23 -19.58
CA GLN A 245 -14.35 -26.85 -19.54
C GLN A 245 -14.85 -26.38 -20.91
N ARG A 246 -14.15 -25.45 -21.58
CA ARG A 246 -14.55 -24.96 -22.91
C ARG A 246 -14.55 -26.04 -23.99
N LEU A 247 -13.67 -27.03 -23.85
CA LEU A 247 -13.62 -28.18 -24.74
C LEU A 247 -14.64 -29.28 -24.38
N ASN A 248 -15.43 -29.10 -23.31
CA ASN A 248 -16.36 -30.08 -22.76
C ASN A 248 -15.68 -31.45 -22.54
N LEU A 249 -14.46 -31.44 -22.01
CA LEU A 249 -13.74 -32.68 -21.73
C LEU A 249 -14.36 -33.37 -20.50
N PRO A 250 -14.55 -34.71 -20.54
CA PRO A 250 -15.07 -35.43 -19.39
C PRO A 250 -14.11 -35.33 -18.21
N GLU A 251 -14.65 -35.32 -16.99
CA GLU A 251 -13.86 -35.28 -15.75
C GLU A 251 -12.77 -36.37 -15.75
N PRO A 252 -11.52 -36.04 -15.41
CA PRO A 252 -10.44 -37.00 -15.43
C PRO A 252 -10.52 -37.96 -14.24
N ILE A 253 -10.27 -39.23 -14.51
CA ILE A 253 -10.04 -40.26 -13.50
C ILE A 253 -8.52 -40.36 -13.32
N PRO A 254 -7.95 -39.89 -12.19
CA PRO A 254 -6.51 -39.91 -12.00
C PRO A 254 -5.98 -41.34 -11.85
N LYS A 255 -4.80 -41.61 -12.41
CA LYS A 255 -4.05 -42.86 -12.14
C LYS A 255 -3.45 -42.83 -10.72
N PRO A 256 -3.10 -44.00 -10.13
CA PRO A 256 -2.36 -44.02 -8.86
C PRO A 256 -1.11 -43.14 -8.91
N GLY A 257 -0.94 -42.24 -7.94
CA GLY A 257 0.16 -41.27 -7.88
C GLY A 257 -0.01 -40.01 -8.75
N GLN A 258 -1.11 -39.87 -9.48
CA GLN A 258 -1.39 -38.71 -10.33
C GLN A 258 -2.38 -37.73 -9.68
N THR A 259 -2.12 -36.43 -9.79
CA THR A 259 -3.07 -35.40 -9.36
C THR A 259 -4.24 -35.26 -10.35
N LYS A 260 -5.39 -34.75 -9.88
CA LYS A 260 -6.52 -34.43 -10.76
C LYS A 260 -6.13 -33.48 -11.90
N THR A 261 -5.31 -32.47 -11.59
CA THR A 261 -4.78 -31.54 -12.58
C THR A 261 -3.88 -32.24 -13.59
N GLY A 262 -2.98 -33.13 -13.14
CA GLY A 262 -2.13 -33.91 -14.06
C GLY A 262 -2.93 -34.80 -15.01
N ALA A 263 -3.98 -35.45 -14.51
CA ALA A 263 -4.87 -36.25 -15.34
C ALA A 263 -5.67 -35.39 -16.35
N ARG A 264 -5.97 -34.14 -16.00
CA ARG A 264 -6.60 -33.16 -16.90
C ARG A 264 -5.64 -32.69 -18.00
N VAL A 265 -4.39 -32.41 -17.65
CA VAL A 265 -3.31 -32.11 -18.60
C VAL A 265 -3.14 -33.24 -19.61
N ASP A 266 -3.11 -34.49 -19.13
CA ASP A 266 -3.03 -35.67 -20.00
C ASP A 266 -4.23 -35.75 -20.96
N LYS A 267 -5.45 -35.44 -20.52
CA LYS A 267 -6.60 -35.40 -21.44
C LYS A 267 -6.49 -34.26 -22.46
N LEU A 268 -6.06 -33.08 -22.04
CA LEU A 268 -5.94 -31.91 -22.92
C LEU A 268 -4.95 -32.14 -24.05
N LYS A 269 -3.76 -32.68 -23.75
CA LYS A 269 -2.71 -32.86 -24.77
C LYS A 269 -3.07 -33.89 -25.84
N HIS A 270 -3.95 -34.86 -25.52
CA HIS A 270 -4.45 -35.85 -26.48
C HIS A 270 -5.75 -35.42 -27.16
N SER A 271 -6.33 -34.28 -26.78
CA SER A 271 -7.55 -33.78 -27.41
C SER A 271 -7.23 -33.18 -28.78
N PRO A 272 -7.83 -33.67 -29.88
CA PRO A 272 -7.60 -33.07 -31.21
C PRO A 272 -8.08 -31.61 -31.28
N ARG A 273 -9.00 -31.23 -30.39
CA ARG A 273 -9.56 -29.86 -30.31
C ARG A 273 -8.58 -28.86 -29.69
N ILE A 274 -7.51 -29.30 -29.03
CA ILE A 274 -6.51 -28.39 -28.45
C ILE A 274 -5.75 -27.59 -29.51
N LYS A 275 -5.69 -28.12 -30.74
CA LYS A 275 -5.13 -27.45 -31.91
C LYS A 275 -5.89 -26.17 -32.28
N MET A 276 -7.16 -26.03 -31.86
CA MET A 276 -7.94 -24.81 -32.08
C MET A 276 -7.35 -23.60 -31.34
N TRP A 277 -6.53 -23.82 -30.31
CA TRP A 277 -5.77 -22.76 -29.64
C TRP A 277 -4.30 -22.72 -30.06
N GLU A 278 -3.96 -23.34 -31.20
CA GLU A 278 -2.60 -23.42 -31.74
C GLU A 278 -1.59 -23.95 -30.70
N LEU A 279 -2.02 -24.90 -29.86
CA LEU A 279 -1.18 -25.56 -28.87
C LEU A 279 -0.81 -26.96 -29.35
N SER A 280 0.45 -27.33 -29.13
CA SER A 280 0.96 -28.67 -29.36
C SER A 280 1.01 -29.48 -28.07
N SER A 281 0.97 -30.81 -28.18
CA SER A 281 1.15 -31.73 -27.06
C SER A 281 2.46 -31.49 -26.32
N GLU A 282 3.54 -31.26 -27.07
CA GLU A 282 4.89 -31.04 -26.55
C GLU A 282 4.95 -29.75 -25.72
N LYS A 283 4.24 -28.71 -26.17
CA LYS A 283 4.18 -27.43 -25.46
C LYS A 283 3.42 -27.55 -24.14
N ILE A 284 2.30 -28.28 -24.12
CA ILE A 284 1.53 -28.54 -22.90
C ILE A 284 2.33 -29.39 -21.90
N ASP A 285 3.04 -30.42 -22.39
CA ASP A 285 3.91 -31.25 -21.55
C ASP A 285 5.11 -30.46 -21.00
N ALA A 286 5.72 -29.59 -21.81
CA ALA A 286 6.80 -28.72 -21.37
C ALA A 286 6.34 -27.78 -20.24
N TRP A 287 5.17 -27.17 -20.38
CA TRP A 287 4.57 -26.33 -19.35
C TRP A 287 4.26 -27.11 -18.07
N TRP A 288 3.74 -28.33 -18.18
CA TRP A 288 3.49 -29.18 -17.02
C TRP A 288 4.78 -29.55 -16.28
N LYS A 289 5.86 -29.86 -17.02
CA LYS A 289 7.18 -30.11 -16.43
C LYS A 289 7.71 -28.89 -15.69
N THR A 290 7.67 -27.70 -16.31
CA THR A 290 8.11 -26.46 -15.66
C THR A 290 7.28 -26.16 -14.42
N ARG A 291 5.95 -26.30 -14.49
CA ARG A 291 5.07 -26.15 -13.32
C ARG A 291 5.47 -27.10 -12.20
N ASN A 292 5.74 -28.38 -12.49
CA ASN A 292 6.11 -29.34 -11.47
C ASN A 292 7.46 -29.02 -10.83
N ALA A 293 8.46 -28.65 -11.63
CA ALA A 293 9.77 -28.24 -11.13
C ALA A 293 9.65 -27.06 -10.15
N VAL A 294 8.80 -26.08 -10.47
CA VAL A 294 8.57 -24.90 -9.63
C VAL A 294 7.77 -25.20 -8.36
N VAL A 295 6.79 -26.10 -8.41
CA VAL A 295 5.87 -26.38 -7.29
C VAL A 295 6.43 -27.42 -6.32
N HIS A 296 7.21 -28.38 -6.81
CA HIS A 296 7.66 -29.53 -6.02
C HIS A 296 9.11 -29.43 -5.55
N ASP A 297 9.76 -28.28 -5.78
CA ASP A 297 11.16 -28.03 -5.43
C ASP A 297 12.06 -29.22 -5.84
N ASP A 298 11.90 -29.63 -7.11
CA ASP A 298 12.78 -30.64 -7.70
C ASP A 298 14.22 -30.09 -7.63
N ARG A 299 15.19 -30.98 -7.38
CA ARG A 299 16.57 -30.68 -6.93
C ARG A 299 17.40 -29.68 -7.77
N GLU A 300 16.88 -29.19 -8.90
CA GLU A 300 17.49 -28.15 -9.71
C GLU A 300 16.61 -26.89 -9.76
N PRO A 301 17.07 -25.75 -9.22
CA PRO A 301 16.36 -24.48 -9.31
C PRO A 301 16.11 -24.09 -10.77
N LEU A 302 14.90 -23.62 -11.05
CA LEU A 302 14.55 -23.11 -12.37
C LEU A 302 15.44 -21.92 -12.72
N THR A 303 16.10 -21.93 -13.87
CA THR A 303 16.90 -20.76 -14.30
C THR A 303 15.99 -19.57 -14.63
N GLN A 304 16.54 -18.34 -14.51
CA GLN A 304 15.81 -17.13 -14.90
C GLN A 304 15.29 -17.20 -16.35
N HIS A 305 16.09 -17.72 -17.29
CA HIS A 305 15.66 -17.85 -18.69
C HIS A 305 14.47 -18.81 -18.86
N GLN A 306 14.46 -19.93 -18.11
CA GLN A 306 13.33 -20.86 -18.11
C GLN A 306 12.07 -20.22 -17.50
N ALA A 307 12.23 -19.45 -16.42
CA ALA A 307 11.14 -18.70 -15.82
C ALA A 307 10.57 -17.66 -16.80
N GLU A 308 11.43 -16.87 -17.45
CA GLU A 308 11.05 -15.84 -18.43
C GLU A 308 10.25 -16.43 -19.57
N ARG A 309 10.74 -17.54 -20.12
CA ARG A 309 10.04 -18.27 -21.19
C ARG A 309 8.68 -18.77 -20.72
N PHE A 310 8.60 -19.34 -19.53
CA PHE A 310 7.35 -19.88 -18.99
C PHE A 310 6.31 -18.78 -18.75
N VAL A 311 6.71 -17.65 -18.15
CA VAL A 311 5.83 -16.48 -17.94
C VAL A 311 5.34 -15.91 -19.28
N SER A 312 6.22 -15.78 -20.28
CA SER A 312 5.87 -15.30 -21.63
C SER A 312 4.90 -16.23 -22.36
N ASP A 313 5.09 -17.54 -22.20
CA ASP A 313 4.19 -18.56 -22.72
C ASP A 313 2.80 -18.48 -22.08
N MET A 314 2.73 -18.25 -20.76
CA MET A 314 1.46 -18.08 -20.05
C MET A 314 0.72 -16.80 -20.45
N GLU A 315 1.45 -15.70 -20.69
CA GLU A 315 0.86 -14.47 -21.26
C GLU A 315 0.25 -14.73 -22.64
N SER A 316 0.96 -15.49 -23.48
CA SER A 316 0.45 -15.87 -24.80
C SER A 316 -0.78 -16.76 -24.71
N LEU A 317 -0.80 -17.68 -23.74
CA LEU A 317 -1.95 -18.55 -23.48
C LEU A 317 -3.17 -17.76 -22.98
N LEU A 318 -2.98 -16.80 -22.09
CA LEU A 318 -4.05 -15.93 -21.59
C LEU A 318 -4.78 -15.21 -22.74
N LYS A 319 -4.03 -14.67 -23.71
CA LYS A 319 -4.61 -14.00 -24.88
C LYS A 319 -5.49 -14.94 -25.71
N ARG A 320 -5.11 -16.22 -25.83
CA ARG A 320 -5.83 -17.26 -26.58
C ARG A 320 -7.08 -17.77 -25.88
N ILE A 321 -7.09 -17.74 -24.54
CA ILE A 321 -8.25 -18.10 -23.73
C ILE A 321 -9.21 -16.91 -23.61
N GLY A 322 -8.71 -15.66 -23.62
CA GLY A 322 -9.53 -14.46 -23.57
C GLY A 322 -10.28 -14.14 -24.87
N SER A 323 -9.78 -14.60 -26.02
CA SER A 323 -10.40 -14.50 -27.35
C SER A 323 -11.48 -15.57 -27.59
#